data_AF-A0A934FSN2-F1
#
_entry.id   AF-A0A934FSN2-F1
#
_cell.length_a   1.000
_cell.length_b   1.000
_cell.length_c   1.000
_cell.angle_alpha   90.00
_cell.angle_beta   90.00
_cell.angle_gamma   90.00
#
_symmetry.space_group_name_H-M   'P 1'
#
loop_
_entity.id
_entity.type
_entity.pdbx_description
1 polymer ?
#
loop_
_entity_poly.entity_id
_entity_poly.type
_entity_poly.pdbx_seq_one_letter_code
_entity_poly.pdbx_strand_id
1 'polypeptide(L)'
;MDTQVPLQQLVDDFARYLYLPRMRDPAVVAGAVREGLGLITWMKDSFAFADAYDEAAGRYQGLRGGRNVPIPETDFPGLLVQSEVAKSQLDKEAIPEPTAGRLTTSAPPAGDPAAPNGGTAGGAVQATTAPAEQPKPRRFHGSVVLDAARVGRDASRIADEVISHLAGLVGAKVRVTLEVEAEVGNGVPDNVVRTVTENSRTLKFTDHGFETS
;
A
#
# COMPACT_ATOMS: atom_id res chain seq x y z
N MET A 1 12.71 -21.65 17.98
CA MET A 1 13.59 -20.81 17.15
C MET A 1 12.94 -19.45 17.09
N ASP A 2 13.69 -18.39 17.40
CA ASP A 2 13.17 -17.03 17.30
C ASP A 2 12.90 -16.69 15.84
N THR A 3 11.64 -16.43 15.52
CA THR A 3 11.14 -16.16 14.17
C THR A 3 11.23 -14.68 13.77
N GLN A 4 11.69 -13.85 14.71
CA GLN A 4 11.86 -12.41 14.58
C GLN A 4 13.12 -11.96 15.31
N VAL A 5 13.71 -10.86 14.85
CA VAL A 5 14.86 -10.22 15.50
C VAL A 5 14.63 -8.71 15.52
N PRO A 6 14.70 -8.04 16.69
CA PRO A 6 14.68 -6.58 16.77
C PRO A 6 15.85 -5.98 16.00
N LEU A 7 15.60 -4.96 15.19
CA LEU A 7 16.64 -4.39 14.34
C LEU A 7 17.76 -3.72 15.18
N GLN A 8 17.39 -3.07 16.28
CA GLN A 8 18.34 -2.55 17.27
C GLN A 8 19.25 -3.65 17.84
N GLN A 9 18.70 -4.82 18.16
CA GLN A 9 19.49 -5.94 18.67
C GLN A 9 20.48 -6.43 17.63
N LEU A 10 20.09 -6.52 16.36
CA LEU A 10 21.00 -6.90 15.29
C LEU A 10 22.20 -5.96 15.21
N VAL A 11 21.96 -4.64 15.25
CA VAL A 11 23.03 -3.63 15.22
C VAL A 11 23.95 -3.77 16.44
N ASP A 12 23.37 -3.93 17.63
CA ASP A 12 24.11 -4.13 18.87
C ASP A 12 24.96 -5.40 18.84
N ASP A 13 24.46 -6.49 18.25
CA ASP A 13 25.18 -7.76 18.15
C ASP A 13 26.41 -7.63 17.25
N PHE A 14 26.29 -6.96 16.10
CA PHE A 14 27.44 -6.64 15.24
C PHE A 14 28.47 -5.73 15.91
N ALA A 15 28.06 -4.91 16.88
CA ALA A 15 28.98 -4.10 17.69
C ALA A 15 29.58 -4.85 18.88
N ARG A 16 28.88 -5.86 19.42
CA ARG A 16 29.22 -6.58 20.64
C ARG A 16 30.11 -7.80 20.40
N TYR A 17 29.89 -8.53 19.31
CA TYR A 17 30.56 -9.81 19.07
C TYR A 17 31.75 -9.67 18.12
N LEU A 18 32.95 -9.93 18.64
CA LEU A 18 34.22 -9.80 17.90
C LEU A 18 34.36 -10.76 16.70
N TYR A 19 33.50 -11.78 16.59
CA TYR A 19 33.49 -12.73 15.48
C TYR A 19 32.57 -12.32 14.32
N LEU A 20 31.80 -11.23 14.46
CA LEU A 20 31.01 -10.67 13.36
C LEU A 20 31.82 -9.64 12.57
N PRO A 21 31.57 -9.47 11.25
CA PRO A 21 32.20 -8.42 10.44
C PRO A 21 32.01 -7.04 11.06
N ARG A 22 33.10 -6.27 11.21
CA ARG A 22 33.01 -4.92 11.76
C ARG A 22 32.30 -4.01 10.76
N MET A 23 31.28 -3.31 11.23
CA MET A 23 30.55 -2.35 10.43
C MET A 23 31.23 -0.99 10.54
N ARG A 24 31.35 -0.28 9.42
CA ARG A 24 31.94 1.06 9.38
C ARG A 24 31.11 2.06 10.17
N ASP A 25 29.80 1.97 10.02
CA ASP A 25 28.81 2.85 10.64
C ASP A 25 27.44 2.13 10.67
N PRO A 26 26.48 2.58 11.51
CA PRO A 26 25.15 1.99 11.58
C PRO A 26 24.34 2.10 10.27
N ALA A 27 24.65 3.07 9.40
CA ALA A 27 23.95 3.24 8.13
C ALA A 27 24.23 2.07 7.17
N VAL A 28 25.34 1.35 7.33
CA VAL A 28 25.61 0.09 6.60
C VAL A 28 24.52 -0.95 6.87
N VAL A 29 24.05 -1.08 8.12
CA VAL A 29 22.96 -2.02 8.45
C VAL A 29 21.66 -1.55 7.83
N ALA A 30 21.32 -0.28 8.00
CA ALA A 30 20.11 0.29 7.40
C ALA A 30 20.09 0.09 5.88
N GLY A 31 21.24 0.28 5.22
CA GLY A 31 21.42 0.03 3.79
C GLY A 31 21.26 -1.44 3.40
N ALA A 32 21.92 -2.36 4.10
CA ALA A 32 21.83 -3.79 3.82
C ALA A 32 20.40 -4.33 4.03
N VAL A 33 19.72 -3.89 5.09
CA VAL A 33 18.32 -4.24 5.36
C VAL A 33 17.42 -3.74 4.25
N ARG A 34 17.61 -2.49 3.84
CA ARG A 34 16.85 -1.87 2.76
C ARG A 34 17.01 -2.60 1.42
N GLU A 35 18.24 -3.00 1.08
CA GLU A 35 18.52 -3.80 -0.12
C GLU A 35 17.89 -5.19 -0.02
N GLY A 36 18.01 -5.85 1.15
CA GLY A 36 17.41 -7.16 1.40
C GLY A 36 15.90 -7.16 1.23
N LEU A 37 15.22 -6.14 1.78
CA LEU A 37 13.78 -5.95 1.62
C LEU A 37 13.36 -5.66 0.18
N GLY A 38 14.24 -5.05 -0.62
CA GLY A 38 14.00 -4.74 -2.03
C GLY A 38 14.21 -5.89 -3.00
N LEU A 39 14.75 -7.03 -2.55
CA LEU A 39 14.94 -8.21 -3.41
C LEU A 39 13.59 -8.73 -3.92
N ILE A 40 13.48 -8.96 -5.22
CA ILE A 40 12.29 -9.62 -5.81
C ILE A 40 12.12 -11.04 -5.22
N THR A 41 13.24 -11.69 -4.85
CA THR A 41 13.27 -13.02 -4.25
C THR A 41 13.26 -13.01 -2.72
N TRP A 42 12.88 -11.90 -2.07
CA TRP A 42 12.88 -11.76 -0.60
C TRP A 42 12.16 -12.91 0.13
N MET A 43 11.12 -13.51 -0.49
CA MET A 43 10.38 -14.65 0.04
C MET A 43 11.20 -15.94 0.19
N LYS A 44 12.35 -16.04 -0.49
CA LYS A 44 13.24 -17.21 -0.47
C LYS A 44 14.63 -16.89 0.05
N ASP A 45 15.16 -15.73 -0.33
CA ASP A 45 16.58 -15.40 -0.15
C ASP A 45 16.81 -14.32 0.93
N SER A 46 15.76 -13.79 1.55
CA SER A 46 15.88 -12.71 2.53
C SER A 46 14.81 -12.78 3.63
N PHE A 47 14.38 -11.62 4.13
CA PHE A 47 13.49 -11.41 5.26
C PHE A 47 12.44 -10.32 4.96
N ALA A 48 11.48 -10.17 5.85
CA ALA A 48 10.50 -9.08 5.85
C ALA A 48 10.74 -8.13 7.02
N PHE A 49 10.13 -6.95 6.96
CA PHE A 49 10.17 -5.95 8.01
C PHE A 49 8.77 -5.74 8.61
N ALA A 50 8.69 -5.62 9.92
CA ALA A 50 7.47 -5.27 10.65
C ALA A 50 7.74 -4.11 11.60
N ASP A 51 6.74 -3.24 11.77
CA ASP A 51 6.84 -2.10 12.68
C ASP A 51 6.80 -2.56 14.15
N ALA A 52 5.95 -3.55 14.45
CA ALA A 52 5.81 -4.15 15.78
C ALA A 52 5.21 -5.56 15.68
N TYR A 53 5.32 -6.33 16.77
CA TYR A 53 4.59 -7.59 16.93
C TYR A 53 3.43 -7.38 17.91
N ASP A 54 2.23 -7.75 17.49
CA ASP A 54 1.02 -7.71 18.31
C ASP A 54 0.81 -9.08 18.96
N GLU A 55 1.14 -9.20 20.25
CA GLU A 55 0.97 -10.45 21.01
C GLU A 55 -0.51 -10.80 21.23
N ALA A 56 -1.41 -9.81 21.28
CA ALA A 56 -2.84 -10.04 21.52
C ALA A 56 -3.53 -10.63 20.27
N ALA A 57 -3.14 -10.15 19.09
CA ALA A 57 -3.64 -10.63 17.81
C ALA A 57 -2.75 -11.71 17.16
N GLY A 58 -1.57 -11.99 17.74
CA GLY A 58 -0.60 -12.96 17.22
C GLY A 58 -0.08 -12.60 15.83
N ARG A 59 0.02 -11.31 15.48
CA ARG A 59 0.33 -10.83 14.13
C ARG A 59 1.38 -9.74 14.10
N TYR A 60 2.13 -9.66 13.00
CA TYR A 60 3.06 -8.57 12.74
C TYR A 60 2.32 -7.35 12.20
N GLN A 61 2.50 -6.20 12.85
CA GLN A 61 1.94 -4.93 12.40
C GLN A 61 2.85 -4.29 11.36
N GLY A 62 2.24 -3.74 10.31
CA GLY A 62 2.98 -3.07 9.25
C GLY A 62 3.97 -3.99 8.53
N LEU A 63 3.61 -5.26 8.31
CA LEU A 63 4.47 -6.24 7.66
C LEU A 63 4.71 -5.87 6.18
N ARG A 64 5.98 -5.83 5.76
CA ARG A 64 6.41 -5.43 4.42
C ARG A 64 7.54 -6.34 3.94
N GLY A 65 7.43 -6.84 2.72
CA GLY A 65 8.50 -7.57 2.03
C GLY A 65 8.44 -7.30 0.53
N GLY A 66 9.58 -7.29 -0.15
CA GLY A 66 9.68 -7.01 -1.60
C GLY A 66 9.50 -5.55 -1.98
N ARG A 67 9.59 -4.65 -1.01
CA ARG A 67 9.51 -3.20 -1.21
C ARG A 67 10.51 -2.50 -0.31
N ASN A 68 11.01 -1.36 -0.79
CA ASN A 68 11.98 -0.56 -0.08
C ASN A 68 11.29 0.19 1.08
N VAL A 69 11.75 -0.02 2.31
CA VAL A 69 11.23 0.66 3.50
C VAL A 69 12.28 1.66 3.98
N PRO A 70 11.90 2.91 4.29
CA PRO A 70 12.83 3.86 4.89
C PRO A 70 13.19 3.39 6.31
N ILE A 71 14.37 2.80 6.46
CA ILE A 71 14.94 2.45 7.76
C ILE A 71 15.77 3.64 8.25
N PRO A 72 15.44 4.25 9.40
CA PRO A 72 16.25 5.32 9.96
C PRO A 72 17.61 4.77 10.41
N GLU A 73 18.62 5.64 10.37
CA GLU A 73 20.00 5.30 10.77
C GLU A 73 20.21 5.43 12.29
N THR A 74 19.14 5.69 13.04
CA THR A 74 19.12 5.93 14.49
C THR A 74 17.95 5.19 15.11
N ASP A 75 18.14 4.63 16.31
CA ASP A 75 17.17 3.88 17.12
C ASP A 75 16.56 2.60 16.50
N PHE A 76 16.83 2.34 15.21
CA PHE A 76 16.49 1.11 14.47
C PHE A 76 15.16 0.46 14.91
N PRO A 77 14.03 1.19 14.76
CA PRO A 77 12.74 0.68 15.16
C PRO A 77 12.32 -0.47 14.25
N GLY A 78 11.57 -1.40 14.83
CA GLY A 78 10.97 -2.52 14.11
C GLY A 78 11.73 -3.83 14.22
N LEU A 79 11.18 -4.81 13.53
CA LEU A 79 11.52 -6.22 13.64
C LEU A 79 11.81 -6.77 12.25
N LEU A 80 12.90 -7.52 12.13
CA LEU A 80 13.13 -8.38 10.98
C LEU A 80 12.42 -9.71 11.24
N VAL A 81 11.57 -10.11 10.30
CA VAL A 81 10.75 -11.30 10.38
C VAL A 81 11.23 -12.31 9.34
N GLN A 82 11.33 -13.58 9.72
CA GLN A 82 11.66 -14.64 8.77
C GLN A 82 10.67 -14.65 7.59
N SER A 83 11.19 -14.82 6.38
CA SER A 83 10.42 -14.74 5.13
C SER A 83 9.25 -15.70 5.07
N GLU A 84 9.40 -16.93 5.57
CA GLU A 84 8.34 -17.94 5.60
C GLU A 84 7.17 -17.54 6.51
N VAL A 85 7.47 -16.99 7.69
CA VAL A 85 6.46 -16.51 8.65
C VAL A 85 5.75 -15.28 8.10
N ALA A 86 6.50 -14.35 7.53
CA ALA A 86 5.96 -13.15 6.91
C ALA A 86 5.04 -13.49 5.73
N LYS A 87 5.48 -14.41 4.86
CA LYS A 87 4.67 -14.90 3.76
C LYS A 87 3.38 -15.56 4.24
N SER A 88 3.45 -16.41 5.28
CA SER A 88 2.27 -17.06 5.83
C SER A 88 1.21 -16.05 6.30
N GLN A 89 1.62 -14.95 6.94
CA GLN A 89 0.68 -13.91 7.34
C GLN A 89 0.14 -13.13 6.14
N LEU A 90 0.98 -12.74 5.18
CA LEU A 90 0.54 -12.02 3.98
C LEU A 90 -0.42 -12.86 3.13
N ASP A 91 -0.18 -14.16 2.99
CA ASP A 91 -1.06 -15.07 2.26
C ASP A 91 -2.41 -15.24 2.99
N LYS A 92 -2.43 -15.27 4.33
CA LYS A 92 -3.66 -15.29 5.14
C LYS A 92 -4.45 -13.99 5.03
N GLU A 93 -3.78 -12.84 4.95
CA GLU A 93 -4.41 -11.52 4.80
C GLU A 93 -4.85 -11.23 3.35
N ALA A 94 -4.19 -11.84 2.36
CA ALA A 94 -4.57 -11.75 0.95
C ALA A 94 -5.86 -12.51 0.63
N ILE A 95 -6.23 -13.50 1.46
CA ILE A 95 -7.53 -14.15 1.42
C ILE A 95 -8.46 -13.34 2.33
N PRO A 96 -9.44 -12.60 1.80
CA PRO A 96 -10.30 -11.77 2.64
C PRO A 96 -11.18 -12.66 3.51
N GLU A 97 -10.87 -12.76 4.81
CA GLU A 97 -11.88 -13.16 5.77
C GLU A 97 -12.86 -11.98 5.98
N PRO A 98 -14.17 -12.24 5.98
CA PRO A 98 -15.18 -11.20 6.11
C PRO A 98 -15.04 -10.54 7.47
N THR A 99 -14.76 -9.23 7.46
CA THR A 99 -14.62 -8.46 8.70
C THR A 99 -15.94 -8.51 9.47
N ALA A 100 -15.93 -9.22 10.58
CA ALA A 100 -16.94 -9.12 11.61
C ALA A 100 -16.70 -7.80 12.36
N GLY A 101 -17.40 -6.75 11.94
CA GLY A 101 -17.22 -5.39 12.45
C GLY A 101 -18.56 -4.71 12.72
N ARG A 102 -19.21 -5.13 13.81
CA ARG A 102 -19.87 -4.28 14.82
C ARG A 102 -20.57 -3.01 14.31
N LEU A 103 -21.91 -3.04 14.31
CA LEU A 103 -22.72 -1.88 14.64
C LEU A 103 -23.72 -2.26 15.74
N THR A 104 -23.43 -1.78 16.95
CA THR A 104 -24.38 -1.65 18.04
C THR A 104 -25.27 -0.43 17.75
N THR A 105 -26.59 -0.58 17.68
CA THR A 105 -27.56 0.46 18.08
C THR A 105 -28.88 -0.20 18.52
N SER A 106 -29.46 0.44 19.52
CA SER A 106 -30.55 0.14 20.42
C SER A 106 -31.98 0.02 19.84
N ALA A 107 -32.70 -0.98 20.36
CA ALA A 107 -34.07 -0.98 20.91
C ALA A 107 -35.35 -0.84 20.00
N PRO A 108 -36.50 -1.42 20.43
CA PRO A 108 -37.71 -1.79 19.64
C PRO A 108 -38.91 -0.82 19.94
N PRO A 109 -40.24 -1.11 19.74
CA PRO A 109 -40.98 -2.27 19.17
C PRO A 109 -42.19 -1.93 18.24
N ALA A 110 -42.77 -2.95 17.58
CA ALA A 110 -44.19 -3.11 17.17
C ALA A 110 -44.26 -4.25 16.14
N GLY A 111 -45.15 -5.24 16.14
CA GLY A 111 -46.27 -5.65 16.97
C GLY A 111 -46.80 -6.94 16.32
N ASP A 112 -47.06 -7.97 17.12
CA ASP A 112 -47.83 -9.16 16.72
C ASP A 112 -49.34 -8.86 16.90
N PRO A 113 -50.32 -9.71 16.46
CA PRO A 113 -50.19 -11.09 15.97
C PRO A 113 -51.07 -11.43 14.73
N ALA A 114 -50.86 -12.59 14.10
CA ALA A 114 -51.93 -13.56 13.75
C ALA A 114 -51.42 -14.73 12.86
N ALA A 115 -51.63 -15.95 13.33
CA ALA A 115 -51.65 -17.20 12.55
C ALA A 115 -53.12 -17.61 12.29
N PRO A 116 -53.47 -18.79 11.68
CA PRO A 116 -52.69 -19.81 10.96
C PRO A 116 -53.35 -20.24 9.62
N ASN A 117 -52.76 -21.23 8.92
CA ASN A 117 -53.31 -22.22 7.94
C ASN A 117 -52.19 -22.50 6.91
N GLY A 118 -51.68 -23.71 6.64
CA GLY A 118 -52.22 -25.06 6.70
C GLY A 118 -52.34 -25.60 5.27
N GLY A 119 -51.42 -26.47 4.80
CA GLY A 119 -51.66 -27.32 3.61
C GLY A 119 -50.51 -27.57 2.62
N THR A 120 -49.80 -28.70 2.83
CA THR A 120 -49.38 -29.74 1.85
C THR A 120 -48.61 -29.45 0.55
N ALA A 121 -47.42 -30.08 0.52
CA ALA A 121 -46.62 -30.64 -0.57
C ALA A 121 -47.17 -30.70 -2.01
N GLY A 122 -46.35 -30.22 -2.95
CA GLY A 122 -46.35 -30.56 -4.38
C GLY A 122 -45.04 -30.07 -5.02
N GLY A 123 -44.20 -31.00 -5.46
CA GLY A 123 -42.85 -30.72 -5.97
C GLY A 123 -42.78 -30.20 -7.40
N ALA A 124 -41.53 -29.86 -7.78
CA ALA A 124 -41.03 -29.46 -9.11
C ALA A 124 -41.32 -27.99 -9.49
N VAL A 125 -40.35 -27.10 -9.73
CA VAL A 125 -38.91 -27.20 -9.96
C VAL A 125 -38.32 -25.91 -9.37
N GLN A 126 -37.52 -26.00 -8.31
CA GLN A 126 -36.63 -24.89 -7.96
C GLN A 126 -35.57 -24.85 -9.05
N ALA A 127 -35.78 -23.98 -10.04
CA ALA A 127 -34.67 -23.44 -10.79
C ALA A 127 -33.80 -22.71 -9.76
N THR A 128 -32.72 -23.35 -9.33
CA THR A 128 -31.59 -22.69 -8.68
C THR A 128 -31.13 -21.62 -9.65
N THR A 129 -31.71 -20.43 -9.50
CA THR A 129 -31.22 -19.23 -10.16
C THR A 129 -29.86 -19.01 -9.53
N ALA A 130 -28.81 -19.42 -10.25
CA ALA A 130 -27.45 -19.02 -9.92
C ALA A 130 -27.48 -17.50 -9.66
N PRO A 131 -26.91 -17.01 -8.55
CA PRO A 131 -26.88 -15.58 -8.30
C PRO A 131 -26.33 -14.89 -9.53
N ALA A 132 -27.12 -14.01 -10.15
CA ALA A 132 -26.67 -13.22 -11.29
C ALA A 132 -25.43 -12.45 -10.84
N GLU A 133 -24.28 -12.78 -11.41
CA GLU A 133 -23.00 -12.16 -11.08
C GLU A 133 -23.16 -10.66 -11.32
N GLN A 134 -23.13 -9.87 -10.25
CA GLN A 134 -23.28 -8.42 -10.34
C GLN A 134 -22.19 -7.88 -11.26
N PRO A 135 -22.52 -6.94 -12.17
CA PRO A 135 -21.56 -6.42 -13.12
C PRO A 135 -20.37 -5.79 -12.39
N LYS A 136 -19.16 -6.30 -12.68
CA LYS A 136 -17.91 -5.78 -12.12
C LYS A 136 -17.55 -4.42 -12.72
N PRO A 137 -16.95 -3.50 -11.94
CA PRO A 137 -16.49 -2.20 -12.46
C PRO A 137 -15.41 -2.38 -13.53
N ARG A 138 -15.45 -1.53 -14.56
CA ARG A 138 -14.59 -1.64 -15.77
C ARG A 138 -13.64 -0.47 -15.98
N ARG A 139 -13.84 0.65 -15.29
CA ARG A 139 -13.05 1.87 -15.44
C ARG A 139 -12.81 2.51 -14.09
N PHE A 140 -11.56 2.82 -13.82
CA PHE A 140 -11.14 3.67 -12.71
C PHE A 140 -10.89 5.10 -13.19
N HIS A 141 -11.25 6.07 -12.37
CA HIS A 141 -10.84 7.47 -12.52
C HIS A 141 -10.62 8.05 -11.11
N GLY A 142 -9.61 8.89 -10.96
CA GLY A 142 -9.29 9.53 -9.70
C GLY A 142 -8.29 10.66 -9.90
N SER A 143 -8.38 11.68 -9.05
CA SER A 143 -7.44 12.80 -8.97
C SER A 143 -7.08 13.04 -7.51
N VAL A 144 -5.88 13.54 -7.28
CA VAL A 144 -5.38 13.89 -5.94
C VAL A 144 -4.47 15.10 -6.07
N VAL A 145 -4.62 16.05 -5.16
CA VAL A 145 -3.76 17.23 -5.07
C VAL A 145 -2.48 16.83 -4.34
N LEU A 146 -1.32 17.11 -4.93
CA LEU A 146 -0.02 16.79 -4.36
C LEU A 146 0.59 18.01 -3.67
N ASP A 147 1.44 17.76 -2.67
CA ASP A 147 2.27 18.82 -2.11
C ASP A 147 3.38 19.18 -3.13
N ALA A 148 3.39 20.42 -3.60
CA ALA A 148 4.36 20.90 -4.58
C ALA A 148 5.82 20.74 -4.09
N ALA A 149 6.08 20.84 -2.79
CA ALA A 149 7.41 20.64 -2.22
C ALA A 149 7.82 19.15 -2.15
N ARG A 150 6.88 18.23 -2.35
CA ARG A 150 7.06 16.78 -2.20
C ARG A 150 6.49 15.96 -3.36
N VAL A 151 6.23 16.58 -4.51
CA VAL A 151 5.62 15.97 -5.70
C VAL A 151 6.23 14.61 -6.06
N GLY A 152 7.56 14.48 -6.01
CA GLY A 152 8.23 13.22 -6.33
C GLY A 152 7.84 12.08 -5.37
N ARG A 153 7.83 12.35 -4.06
CA ARG A 153 7.46 11.36 -3.03
C ARG A 153 6.01 10.94 -3.17
N ASP A 154 5.11 11.91 -3.33
CA ASP A 154 3.68 11.63 -3.38
C ASP A 154 3.31 10.90 -4.69
N ALA A 155 3.92 11.29 -5.81
CA ALA A 155 3.77 10.59 -7.08
C ALA A 155 4.29 9.13 -6.99
N SER A 156 5.43 8.89 -6.32
CA SER A 156 5.91 7.53 -6.06
C SER A 156 4.92 6.70 -5.25
N ARG A 157 4.36 7.27 -4.18
CA ARG A 157 3.36 6.57 -3.36
C ARG A 157 2.10 6.22 -4.16
N ILE A 158 1.63 7.12 -5.01
CA ILE A 158 0.47 6.86 -5.90
C ILE A 158 0.82 5.78 -6.93
N ALA A 159 2.06 5.78 -7.44
CA ALA A 159 2.52 4.74 -8.33
C ALA A 159 2.46 3.36 -7.65
N ASP A 160 2.93 3.26 -6.42
CA ASP A 160 2.99 2.00 -5.67
C ASP A 160 1.61 1.52 -5.20
N GLU A 161 0.77 2.42 -4.67
CA GLU A 161 -0.48 2.06 -3.99
C GLU A 161 -1.72 2.05 -4.91
N VAL A 162 -1.62 2.59 -6.14
CA VAL A 162 -2.76 2.68 -7.07
C VAL A 162 -2.39 2.23 -8.46
N ILE A 163 -1.38 2.85 -9.07
CA ILE A 163 -1.05 2.61 -10.48
C ILE A 163 -0.55 1.17 -10.67
N SER A 164 0.26 0.66 -9.75
CA SER A 164 0.80 -0.71 -9.79
C SER A 164 -0.30 -1.76 -9.85
N HIS A 165 -1.34 -1.63 -9.03
CA HIS A 165 -2.48 -2.55 -8.99
C HIS A 165 -3.27 -2.53 -10.30
N LEU A 166 -3.51 -1.34 -10.86
CA LEU A 166 -4.22 -1.18 -12.13
C LEU A 166 -3.40 -1.72 -13.31
N ALA A 167 -2.09 -1.45 -13.31
CA ALA A 167 -1.17 -1.91 -14.36
C ALA A 167 -0.92 -3.42 -14.31
N GLY A 168 -1.04 -4.03 -13.13
CA GLY A 168 -0.91 -5.48 -12.94
C GLY A 168 -2.09 -6.30 -13.49
N LEU A 169 -3.21 -5.66 -13.83
CA LEU A 169 -4.37 -6.34 -14.40
C LEU A 169 -4.14 -6.70 -15.87
N VAL A 170 -4.36 -7.97 -16.23
CA VAL A 170 -4.20 -8.46 -17.61
C VAL A 170 -5.11 -7.67 -18.56
N GLY A 171 -4.50 -7.04 -19.56
CA GLY A 171 -5.20 -6.26 -20.58
C GLY A 171 -5.65 -4.85 -20.15
N ALA A 172 -5.28 -4.39 -18.95
CA ALA A 172 -5.56 -3.02 -18.54
C ALA A 172 -4.73 -2.01 -19.35
N LYS A 173 -5.38 -0.91 -19.73
CA LYS A 173 -4.73 0.25 -20.35
C LYS A 173 -4.70 1.38 -19.33
N VAL A 174 -3.54 1.60 -18.73
CA VAL A 174 -3.35 2.65 -17.74
C VAL A 174 -2.77 3.89 -18.41
N ARG A 175 -3.42 5.03 -18.21
CA ARG A 175 -2.93 6.35 -18.63
C ARG A 175 -2.76 7.20 -17.39
N VAL A 176 -1.60 7.83 -17.27
CA VAL A 176 -1.27 8.76 -16.19
C VAL A 176 -1.03 10.12 -16.82
N THR A 177 -1.65 11.15 -16.26
CA THR A 177 -1.48 12.55 -16.65
C THR A 177 -1.02 13.32 -15.42
N LEU A 178 0.01 14.15 -15.58
CA LEU A 178 0.43 15.12 -14.57
C LEU A 178 -0.01 16.51 -15.04
N GLU A 179 -0.75 17.20 -14.19
CA GLU A 179 -1.20 18.58 -14.41
C GLU A 179 -0.46 19.48 -13.41
N VAL A 180 0.03 20.63 -13.88
CA VAL A 180 0.80 21.59 -13.07
C VAL A 180 0.15 22.94 -13.21
N GLU A 181 -0.33 23.48 -12.09
CA GLU A 181 -0.98 24.79 -12.01
C GLU A 181 -0.20 25.68 -11.04
N ALA A 182 -0.04 26.95 -11.41
CA ALA A 182 0.60 27.95 -10.56
C ALA A 182 -0.02 29.33 -10.80
N GLU A 183 -0.51 29.94 -9.73
CA GLU A 183 -0.98 31.33 -9.73
C GLU A 183 0.14 32.26 -9.23
N VAL A 184 0.46 33.29 -10.00
CA VAL A 184 1.49 34.28 -9.66
C VAL A 184 0.90 35.67 -9.74
N GLY A 185 0.48 36.23 -8.61
CA GLY A 185 -0.31 37.47 -8.55
C GLY A 185 0.36 38.70 -9.15
N ASN A 186 1.70 38.78 -9.14
CA ASN A 186 2.45 39.91 -9.72
C ASN A 186 2.90 39.65 -11.17
N GLY A 187 2.40 38.58 -11.80
CA GLY A 187 2.89 38.11 -13.10
C GLY A 187 4.17 37.29 -13.00
N VAL A 188 4.40 36.48 -14.03
CA VAL A 188 5.57 35.60 -14.13
C VAL A 188 6.70 36.34 -14.86
N PRO A 189 7.91 36.42 -14.29
CA PRO A 189 9.04 37.08 -14.95
C PRO A 189 9.42 36.42 -16.29
N ASP A 190 9.84 37.22 -17.29
CA ASP A 190 10.19 36.75 -18.64
C ASP A 190 11.20 35.60 -18.66
N ASN A 191 12.20 35.64 -17.76
CA ASN A 191 13.18 34.57 -17.65
C ASN A 191 12.56 33.25 -17.21
N VAL A 192 11.58 33.29 -16.30
CA VAL A 192 10.84 32.11 -15.84
C VAL A 192 9.90 31.61 -16.92
N VAL A 193 9.16 32.51 -17.60
CA VAL A 193 8.31 32.15 -18.75
C VAL A 193 9.11 31.40 -19.80
N ARG A 194 10.28 31.94 -20.18
CA ARG A 194 11.18 31.30 -21.15
C ARG A 194 11.64 29.91 -20.68
N THR A 195 12.12 29.81 -19.43
CA THR A 195 12.62 28.54 -18.88
C THR A 195 11.53 27.47 -18.81
N VAL A 196 10.34 27.80 -18.32
CA VAL A 196 9.24 26.84 -18.21
C VAL A 196 8.77 26.41 -19.60
N THR A 197 8.61 27.34 -20.54
CA THR A 197 8.18 27.03 -21.92
C THR A 197 9.17 26.08 -22.62
N GLU A 198 10.48 26.33 -22.49
CA GLU A 198 11.51 25.48 -23.07
C GLU A 198 11.54 24.08 -22.42
N ASN A 199 11.40 24.02 -21.09
CA ASN A 199 11.31 22.75 -20.37
C ASN A 199 10.05 21.97 -20.76
N SER A 200 8.88 22.61 -20.89
CA SER A 200 7.64 21.97 -21.31
C SER A 200 7.77 21.33 -22.68
N ARG A 201 8.42 22.02 -23.64
CA ARG A 201 8.73 21.43 -24.96
C ARG A 201 9.68 20.24 -24.84
N THR A 202 10.74 20.35 -24.04
CA THR A 202 11.74 19.28 -23.83
C THR A 202 11.11 18.04 -23.17
N LEU A 203 10.25 18.25 -22.18
CA LEU A 203 9.53 17.21 -21.44
C LEU A 203 8.26 16.74 -22.15
N LYS A 204 8.00 17.26 -23.36
CA LYS A 204 6.89 16.85 -24.25
C LYS A 204 5.50 17.02 -23.61
N PHE A 205 5.29 18.12 -22.90
CA PHE A 205 3.95 18.53 -22.47
C PHE A 205 3.05 18.63 -23.70
N THR A 206 1.92 17.91 -23.69
CA THR A 206 0.95 17.93 -24.80
C THR A 206 0.14 19.21 -24.84
N ASP A 207 -0.05 19.84 -23.68
CA ASP A 207 -0.75 21.10 -23.49
C ASP A 207 -0.01 21.91 -22.41
N HIS A 208 0.29 23.18 -22.69
CA HIS A 208 1.01 24.10 -21.80
C HIS A 208 0.94 25.54 -22.32
N GLY A 209 0.89 26.51 -21.41
CA GLY A 209 0.91 27.93 -21.74
C GLY A 209 0.89 28.81 -20.48
N PHE A 210 1.20 30.08 -20.65
CA PHE A 210 0.92 31.12 -19.65
C PHE A 210 -0.27 31.92 -20.15
N GLU A 211 -1.29 32.06 -19.32
CA GLU A 211 -2.47 32.87 -19.63
C GLU A 211 -2.29 34.28 -19.09
N THR A 212 -2.72 35.28 -19.86
CA THR A 212 -2.86 36.64 -19.35
C THR A 212 -4.30 36.77 -18.89
N SER A 213 -4.50 36.94 -17.58
CA SER A 213 -5.79 37.22 -16.97
C SER A 213 -6.50 38.43 -17.56
#